data_AF-A0A931PSL6-F1
#
_entry.id   AF-A0A931PSL6-F1
#
_cell.length_a   1.000
_cell.length_b   1.000
_cell.length_c   1.000
_cell.angle_alpha   90.00
_cell.angle_beta   90.00
_cell.angle_gamma   90.00
#
_symmetry.space_group_name_H-M   'P 1'
#
loop_
_entity.id
_entity.type
_entity.pdbx_description
1 polymer ?
#
loop_
_entity_poly.entity_id
_entity_poly.type
_entity_poly.pdbx_seq_one_letter_code
_entity_poly.pdbx_strand_id
1 'polypeptide(L)'
;MISLIWVYADAEKRGGLGCLMAILTFLSWPWGLVAWLLLRPDEQSTIPSDLRPVRAIPRIAEPTTIFQAANEREARVIQQLLIGSGIPCQIAELTSGAVEIQVAKVDKEAAVALLEIQSFSPPEPSDIEVAETRAPSEPTLCTHCQIPLDYLGEKEFDMRPLQSRWAKLSVYLCPQCYRVNLVDKKEDETFDLVAQSKTRYEILSQRTAQLIDQNQLQAAIGMYQQIIREFPDSSEEAVRCIRVLNARLVKGE
;
A
#
# COMPACT_ATOMS: atom_id res chain seq x y z
N MET A 1 -22.05 -9.46 -12.67
CA MET A 1 -21.33 -8.18 -12.89
C MET A 1 -19.98 -8.13 -12.18
N ILE A 2 -19.89 -8.42 -10.87
CA ILE A 2 -18.61 -8.42 -10.12
C ILE A 2 -17.53 -9.30 -10.78
N SER A 3 -17.94 -10.47 -11.30
CA SER A 3 -17.08 -11.39 -12.07
C SER A 3 -16.48 -10.78 -13.34
N LEU A 4 -17.21 -9.94 -14.08
CA LEU A 4 -16.71 -9.28 -15.29
C LEU A 4 -15.70 -8.19 -14.98
N ILE A 5 -15.96 -7.41 -13.93
CA ILE A 5 -15.04 -6.37 -13.46
C ILE A 5 -13.71 -7.00 -13.06
N TRP A 6 -13.77 -8.15 -12.39
CA TRP A 6 -12.58 -8.89 -12.00
C TRP A 6 -11.80 -9.43 -13.20
N VAL A 7 -12.47 -10.07 -14.17
CA VAL A 7 -11.81 -10.59 -15.39
C VAL A 7 -11.21 -9.46 -16.23
N TYR A 8 -11.91 -8.33 -16.35
CA TYR A 8 -11.40 -7.15 -17.05
C TYR A 8 -10.13 -6.63 -16.39
N ALA A 9 -10.16 -6.40 -15.07
CA ALA A 9 -9.01 -5.87 -14.33
C ALA A 9 -7.81 -6.84 -14.32
N ASP A 10 -8.06 -8.16 -14.28
CA ASP A 10 -6.98 -9.16 -14.37
C ASP A 10 -6.35 -9.20 -15.78
N ALA A 11 -7.17 -9.09 -16.84
CA ALA A 11 -6.67 -9.07 -18.21
C ALA A 11 -5.88 -7.78 -18.53
N GLU A 12 -6.32 -6.62 -18.02
CA GLU A 12 -5.64 -5.33 -18.19
C GLU A 12 -4.28 -5.30 -17.47
N LYS A 13 -4.21 -5.85 -16.25
CA LYS A 13 -2.94 -5.97 -15.51
C LYS A 13 -1.89 -6.82 -16.23
N ARG A 14 -2.32 -7.74 -17.11
CA ARG A 14 -1.45 -8.62 -17.89
C ARG A 14 -1.05 -8.04 -19.25
N GLY A 15 -1.43 -6.79 -19.55
CA GLY A 15 -1.15 -6.15 -20.84
C GLY A 15 -1.93 -6.76 -22.02
N GLY A 16 -2.96 -7.56 -21.74
CA GLY A 16 -3.85 -8.12 -22.75
C GLY A 16 -4.96 -7.15 -23.16
N LEU A 17 -5.65 -7.45 -24.27
CA LEU A 17 -6.86 -6.74 -24.70
C LEU A 17 -8.03 -7.04 -23.72
N GLY A 18 -8.07 -6.36 -22.58
CA GLY A 18 -9.02 -6.61 -21.49
C GLY A 18 -10.49 -6.60 -21.91
N CYS A 19 -10.86 -5.72 -22.84
CA CYS A 19 -12.22 -5.70 -23.41
C CYS A 19 -12.59 -7.00 -24.15
N LEU A 20 -11.66 -7.60 -24.90
CA LEU A 20 -11.96 -8.80 -25.70
C LEU A 20 -12.22 -10.01 -24.79
N MET A 21 -11.46 -10.13 -23.71
CA MET A 21 -11.68 -11.17 -22.70
C MET A 21 -12.96 -10.96 -21.90
N ALA A 22 -13.30 -9.71 -21.57
CA ALA A 22 -14.57 -9.38 -20.92
C ALA A 22 -15.78 -9.76 -21.80
N ILE A 23 -15.73 -9.47 -23.10
CA ILE A 23 -16.78 -9.82 -24.06
C ILE A 23 -16.91 -11.34 -24.23
N LEU A 24 -15.79 -12.05 -24.38
CA LEU A 24 -15.79 -13.52 -24.46
C LEU A 24 -16.42 -14.15 -23.22
N THR A 25 -16.03 -13.68 -22.04
CA THR A 25 -16.55 -14.18 -20.76
C THR A 25 -18.05 -13.86 -20.59
N PHE A 26 -18.50 -12.69 -21.07
CA PHE A 26 -19.90 -12.30 -21.03
C PHE A 26 -20.77 -13.17 -21.95
N LEU A 27 -20.33 -13.40 -23.18
CA LEU A 27 -21.10 -14.13 -24.20
C LEU A 27 -21.21 -15.63 -23.91
N SER A 28 -20.27 -16.19 -23.15
CA SER A 28 -20.19 -17.63 -22.92
C SER A 28 -20.44 -18.02 -21.47
N TRP A 29 -21.07 -17.17 -20.64
CA TRP A 29 -21.40 -17.53 -19.26
C TRP A 29 -22.29 -18.80 -19.22
N PRO A 30 -21.94 -19.84 -18.42
CA PRO A 30 -20.84 -19.96 -17.46
C PRO A 30 -19.51 -20.54 -18.01
N TRP A 31 -19.53 -21.11 -19.21
CA TRP A 31 -18.39 -21.78 -19.85
C TRP A 31 -17.20 -20.86 -20.14
N GLY A 32 -17.44 -19.57 -20.40
CA GLY A 32 -16.39 -18.59 -20.64
C GLY A 32 -15.46 -18.41 -19.46
N LEU A 33 -16.00 -18.46 -18.25
CA LEU A 33 -15.21 -18.35 -17.04
C LEU A 33 -14.36 -19.61 -16.81
N VAL A 34 -14.92 -20.78 -17.10
CA VAL A 34 -14.18 -22.06 -17.03
C VAL A 34 -13.10 -22.12 -18.11
N ALA A 35 -13.40 -21.72 -19.34
CA ALA A 35 -12.44 -21.66 -20.45
C ALA A 35 -11.32 -20.66 -20.14
N TRP A 36 -11.64 -19.50 -19.56
CA TRP A 36 -10.65 -18.51 -19.14
C TRP A 36 -9.76 -19.04 -18.01
N LEU A 37 -10.32 -19.78 -17.05
CA LEU A 37 -9.53 -20.44 -15.98
C LEU A 37 -8.63 -21.56 -16.53
N LEU A 38 -9.07 -22.28 -17.57
CA LEU A 38 -8.31 -23.38 -18.18
C LEU A 38 -7.25 -22.90 -19.17
N LEU A 39 -7.56 -21.86 -19.96
CA LEU A 39 -6.64 -21.23 -20.91
C LEU A 39 -5.78 -20.16 -20.24
N ARG A 40 -5.91 -19.99 -18.92
CA ARG A 40 -5.10 -19.10 -18.12
C ARG A 40 -3.63 -19.42 -18.41
N PRO A 41 -2.90 -18.56 -19.12
CA PRO A 41 -1.48 -18.79 -19.35
C PRO A 41 -0.81 -18.62 -18.00
N ASP A 42 -0.28 -19.72 -17.45
CA ASP A 42 0.67 -19.62 -16.34
C ASP A 42 1.82 -18.74 -16.83
N GLU A 43 2.17 -17.72 -16.05
CA GLU A 43 3.33 -16.86 -16.27
C GLU A 43 4.62 -17.67 -16.06
N GLN A 44 4.81 -18.75 -16.84
CA GLN A 44 6.11 -19.34 -17.03
C GLN A 44 6.81 -18.54 -18.12
N SER A 45 7.47 -17.46 -17.67
CA SER A 45 8.87 -17.22 -17.99
C SER A 45 9.33 -17.62 -19.39
N THR A 46 8.86 -16.93 -20.41
CA THR A 46 9.64 -16.76 -21.65
C THR A 46 9.64 -15.29 -22.01
N ILE A 47 10.34 -14.49 -21.19
CA ILE A 47 11.11 -13.40 -21.77
C ILE A 47 12.17 -14.10 -22.62
N PRO A 48 12.18 -13.96 -23.95
CA PRO A 48 13.22 -14.54 -24.78
C PRO A 48 14.55 -13.93 -24.33
N SER A 49 15.47 -14.76 -23.85
CA SER A 49 16.83 -14.36 -23.46
C SER A 49 17.61 -13.69 -24.60
N ASP A 50 17.09 -13.75 -25.84
CA ASP A 50 17.74 -13.26 -27.05
C ASP A 50 17.36 -11.81 -27.43
N LEU A 51 16.50 -11.14 -26.64
CA LEU A 51 16.17 -9.72 -26.82
C LEU A 51 16.65 -8.83 -25.66
N ARG A 52 17.76 -9.21 -25.00
CA ARG A 52 18.70 -8.18 -24.55
C ARG A 52 19.65 -7.90 -25.71
N PRO A 53 19.42 -6.87 -26.54
CA PRO A 53 20.58 -6.08 -26.89
C PRO A 53 21.09 -5.59 -25.54
N VAL A 54 22.26 -6.06 -25.12
CA VAL A 54 23.17 -5.16 -24.42
C VAL A 54 23.34 -4.02 -25.42
N ARG A 55 22.41 -3.06 -25.40
CA ARG A 55 22.64 -1.74 -25.99
C ARG A 55 23.85 -1.30 -25.20
N ALA A 56 25.02 -1.42 -25.83
CA ALA A 56 26.21 -0.76 -25.37
C ALA A 56 25.74 0.64 -25.01
N ILE A 57 25.76 0.95 -23.71
CA ILE A 57 25.35 2.26 -23.21
C ILE A 57 26.10 3.23 -24.11
N PRO A 58 25.41 4.05 -24.92
CA PRO A 58 26.09 4.91 -25.87
C PRO A 58 27.16 5.66 -25.10
N ARG A 59 28.43 5.46 -25.48
CA ARG A 59 29.54 6.15 -24.83
C ARG A 59 29.23 7.63 -24.93
N ILE A 60 28.97 8.26 -23.80
CA ILE A 60 28.71 9.68 -23.71
C ILE A 60 29.98 10.36 -24.23
N ALA A 61 29.88 11.03 -25.38
CA ALA A 61 31.05 11.57 -26.09
C ALA A 61 31.77 12.66 -25.27
N GLU A 62 31.05 13.33 -24.37
CA GLU A 62 31.55 14.34 -23.45
C GLU A 62 30.76 14.27 -22.13
N PRO A 63 31.17 13.42 -21.16
CA PRO A 63 30.48 13.33 -19.88
C PRO A 63 30.69 14.62 -19.09
N THR A 64 29.59 15.19 -18.59
CA THR A 64 29.63 16.34 -17.68
C THR A 64 28.97 15.94 -16.37
N THR A 65 29.67 16.15 -15.26
CA THR A 65 29.14 15.91 -13.91
C THR A 65 28.04 16.93 -13.62
N ILE A 66 26.85 16.43 -13.25
CA ILE A 66 25.69 17.26 -12.88
C ILE A 66 25.40 17.22 -11.38
N PHE A 67 25.71 16.11 -10.72
CA PHE A 67 25.34 15.87 -9.34
C PHE A 67 26.34 14.94 -8.67
N GLN A 68 26.68 15.25 -7.42
CA GLN A 68 27.51 14.41 -6.56
C GLN A 68 26.61 13.88 -5.43
N ALA A 69 26.27 12.60 -5.52
CA ALA A 69 25.44 11.94 -4.52
C ALA A 69 26.29 11.54 -3.31
N ALA A 70 25.70 11.65 -2.11
CA ALA A 70 26.36 11.27 -0.88
C ALA A 70 26.53 9.76 -0.74
N ASN A 71 25.67 8.98 -1.41
CA ASN A 71 25.72 7.53 -1.42
C ASN A 71 25.22 6.92 -2.75
N GLU A 72 25.54 5.64 -2.97
CA GLU A 72 25.14 4.91 -4.18
C GLU A 72 23.62 4.79 -4.33
N ARG A 73 22.87 4.77 -3.22
CA ARG A 73 21.39 4.65 -3.25
C ARG A 73 20.76 5.90 -3.86
N GLU A 74 21.18 7.07 -3.42
CA GLU A 74 20.75 8.36 -3.97
C GLU A 74 21.13 8.47 -5.45
N ALA A 75 22.36 8.06 -5.81
CA ALA A 75 22.79 8.04 -7.20
C ALA A 75 21.89 7.17 -8.09
N ARG A 76 21.47 5.99 -7.62
CA ARG A 76 20.57 5.09 -8.35
C ARG A 76 19.16 5.66 -8.50
N VAL A 77 18.62 6.35 -7.49
CA VAL A 77 17.30 7.00 -7.58
C VAL A 77 17.32 8.09 -8.65
N ILE A 78 18.35 8.94 -8.63
CA ILE A 78 18.52 10.00 -9.64
C ILE A 78 18.74 9.39 -11.04
N GLN A 79 19.52 8.31 -11.13
CA GLN A 79 19.72 7.60 -12.40
C GLN A 79 18.39 7.09 -12.97
N GLN A 80 17.54 6.45 -12.16
CA GLN A 80 16.23 5.96 -12.61
C GLN A 80 15.30 7.09 -13.05
N LEU A 81 15.33 8.23 -12.34
CA LEU A 81 14.54 9.40 -12.68
C LEU A 81 14.96 9.99 -14.05
N LEU A 82 16.28 10.13 -14.27
CA LEU A 82 16.82 10.64 -15.53
C LEU A 82 16.54 9.67 -16.70
N ILE A 83 16.78 8.37 -16.51
CA ILE A 83 16.51 7.36 -17.54
C ILE A 83 15.01 7.29 -17.86
N GLY A 84 14.14 7.36 -16.84
CA GLY A 84 12.68 7.39 -17.03
C GLY A 84 12.20 8.60 -17.83
N SER A 85 12.96 9.69 -17.80
CA SER A 85 12.72 10.92 -18.55
C SER A 85 13.42 10.93 -19.91
N GLY A 86 14.07 9.83 -20.30
CA GLY A 86 14.77 9.68 -21.58
C GLY A 86 16.17 10.29 -21.61
N ILE A 87 16.73 10.70 -20.45
CA ILE A 87 18.07 11.28 -20.36
C ILE A 87 19.08 10.18 -20.00
N PRO A 88 19.99 9.81 -20.92
CA PRO A 88 21.01 8.81 -20.63
C PRO A 88 22.05 9.36 -19.64
N CYS A 89 22.32 8.63 -18.57
CA CYS A 89 23.31 8.99 -17.56
C CYS A 89 24.18 7.80 -17.16
N GLN A 90 25.41 8.09 -16.72
CA GLN A 90 26.38 7.13 -16.20
C GLN A 90 26.72 7.49 -14.76
N ILE A 91 26.91 6.46 -13.95
CA ILE A 91 27.38 6.59 -12.57
C ILE A 91 28.88 6.32 -12.57
N ALA A 92 29.66 7.23 -12.01
CA ALA A 92 31.10 7.09 -11.81
C ALA A 92 31.41 7.13 -10.31
N GLU A 93 32.04 6.09 -9.79
CA GLU A 93 32.53 6.08 -8.41
C GLU A 93 33.86 6.85 -8.32
N LEU A 94 33.90 7.84 -7.42
CA LEU A 94 35.14 8.53 -7.06
C LEU A 94 35.92 7.69 -6.05
N THR A 95 37.24 7.86 -6.03
CA THR A 95 38.12 7.24 -5.04
C THR A 95 37.82 7.67 -3.60
N SER A 96 37.09 8.77 -3.40
CA SER A 96 36.61 9.26 -2.10
C SER A 96 35.38 8.53 -1.56
N GLY A 97 34.80 7.59 -2.32
CA GLY A 97 33.53 6.93 -1.97
C GLY A 97 32.28 7.76 -2.31
N ALA A 98 32.44 8.99 -2.80
CA ALA A 98 31.35 9.76 -3.37
C ALA A 98 30.99 9.25 -4.77
N VAL A 99 29.74 9.43 -5.18
CA VAL A 99 29.24 8.91 -6.45
C VAL A 99 28.83 10.07 -7.35
N GLU A 100 29.44 10.16 -8.53
CA GLU A 100 29.12 11.20 -9.52
C GLU A 100 28.15 10.68 -10.59
N ILE A 101 27.18 11.51 -10.93
CA ILE A 101 26.27 11.26 -12.04
C ILE A 101 26.69 12.14 -13.21
N GLN A 102 27.04 11.48 -14.31
CA GLN A 102 27.50 12.11 -15.54
C GLN A 102 26.43 11.97 -16.62
N VAL A 103 26.09 13.08 -17.27
CA VAL A 103 25.20 13.12 -18.44
C VAL A 103 25.94 13.67 -19.64
N ALA A 104 25.37 13.48 -20.84
CA ALA A 104 25.88 14.16 -22.01
C ALA A 104 25.74 15.68 -21.84
N LYS A 105 26.75 16.43 -22.27
CA LYS A 105 26.75 17.90 -22.21
C LYS A 105 25.50 18.53 -22.82
N VAL A 106 24.94 17.93 -23.88
CA VAL A 106 23.70 18.38 -24.53
C VAL A 106 22.46 18.25 -23.65
N ASP A 107 22.46 17.30 -22.71
CA ASP A 107 21.33 17.00 -21.82
C ASP A 107 21.48 17.66 -20.45
N LYS A 108 22.56 18.41 -20.22
CA LYS A 108 22.89 19.01 -18.92
C LYS A 108 21.77 19.91 -18.39
N GLU A 109 21.27 20.83 -19.21
CA GLU A 109 20.23 21.79 -18.79
C GLU A 109 18.90 21.09 -18.48
N ALA A 110 18.53 20.10 -19.29
CA ALA A 110 17.32 19.30 -19.07
C ALA A 110 17.41 18.47 -17.78
N ALA A 111 18.58 17.87 -17.52
CA ALA A 111 18.81 17.10 -16.30
C ALA A 111 18.76 17.99 -15.05
N VAL A 112 19.39 19.17 -15.07
CA VAL A 112 19.36 20.12 -13.95
C VAL A 112 17.94 20.61 -13.67
N ALA A 113 17.20 21.02 -14.70
CA ALA A 113 15.81 21.47 -14.54
C ALA A 113 14.92 20.36 -13.93
N LEU A 114 15.15 19.11 -14.31
CA LEU A 114 14.39 17.97 -13.80
C LEU A 114 14.71 17.67 -12.32
N LEU A 115 15.97 17.82 -11.91
CA LEU A 115 16.39 17.68 -10.52
C LEU A 115 15.85 18.81 -9.64
N GLU A 116 15.84 20.05 -10.13
CA GLU A 116 15.25 21.20 -9.44
C GLU A 116 13.76 21.01 -9.17
N ILE A 117 13.00 20.53 -10.17
CA ILE A 117 11.55 20.25 -10.03
C ILE A 117 11.28 19.21 -8.94
N GLN A 118 12.13 18.19 -8.84
CA GLN A 118 12.00 17.12 -7.85
C GLN A 118 12.58 17.49 -6.48
N SER A 119 12.96 18.76 -6.27
CA SER A 119 13.57 19.26 -5.03
C SER A 119 14.89 18.59 -4.64
N PHE A 120 15.60 18.01 -5.60
CA PHE A 120 17.00 17.62 -5.40
C PHE A 120 17.85 18.88 -5.50
N SER A 121 17.88 19.67 -4.42
CA SER A 121 18.86 20.74 -4.30
C SER A 121 20.24 20.09 -4.16
N PRO A 122 21.28 20.49 -4.92
CA PRO A 122 22.64 20.09 -4.60
C PRO A 122 22.91 20.46 -3.14
N PRO A 123 23.46 19.56 -2.32
CA PRO A 123 23.66 19.85 -0.91
C PRO A 123 24.62 21.04 -0.78
N GLU A 124 24.15 22.13 -0.15
CA GLU A 124 25.07 23.14 0.38
C GLU A 124 25.90 22.46 1.48
N PRO A 125 27.24 22.61 1.48
CA PRO A 125 28.15 21.76 2.25
C PRO A 125 28.08 21.91 3.78
N SER A 126 27.11 22.61 4.36
CA SER A 126 27.10 22.97 5.79
C SER A 126 26.04 22.33 6.68
N ASP A 127 24.92 21.80 6.17
CA ASP A 127 23.79 21.46 7.05
C ASP A 127 23.15 20.11 6.69
N ILE A 128 23.77 19.01 7.15
CA ILE A 128 23.15 17.68 7.16
C ILE A 128 22.90 17.26 8.62
N GLU A 129 21.79 17.70 9.19
CA GLU A 129 21.17 16.97 10.30
C GLU A 129 20.43 15.76 9.71
N VAL A 130 21.09 14.60 9.75
CA VAL A 130 20.51 13.32 9.34
C VAL A 130 19.36 13.00 10.29
N ALA A 131 18.12 13.19 9.85
CA ALA A 131 16.95 12.63 10.51
C ALA A 131 17.07 11.09 10.47
N GLU A 132 17.61 10.53 11.55
CA GLU A 132 17.86 9.11 11.71
C GLU A 132 16.52 8.37 11.72
N THR A 133 16.11 7.92 10.52
CA THR A 133 14.90 7.16 10.33
C THR A 133 15.16 5.78 10.95
N ARG A 134 14.77 5.61 12.21
CA ARG A 134 14.97 4.37 12.96
C ARG A 134 14.42 3.19 12.16
N ALA A 135 15.32 2.31 11.74
CA ALA A 135 14.95 1.05 11.11
C ALA A 135 14.09 0.22 12.08
N PRO A 136 13.08 -0.51 11.58
CA PRO A 136 12.28 -1.41 12.41
C PRO A 136 13.17 -2.50 13.04
N SER A 137 12.86 -2.89 14.28
CA SER A 137 13.69 -3.78 15.10
C SER A 137 13.70 -5.23 14.65
N GLU A 138 12.76 -5.64 13.79
CA GLU A 138 12.67 -7.00 13.28
C GLU A 138 12.80 -7.03 11.74
N PRO A 139 13.72 -7.85 11.19
CA PRO A 139 13.90 -7.95 9.76
C PRO A 139 12.69 -8.64 9.12
N THR A 140 11.99 -7.92 8.25
CA THR A 140 10.89 -8.51 7.46
C THR A 140 11.50 -9.39 6.36
N LEU A 141 10.99 -10.62 6.20
CA LEU A 141 11.46 -11.56 5.16
C LEU A 141 10.63 -11.46 3.88
N CYS A 142 11.27 -11.68 2.74
CA CYS A 142 10.59 -11.81 1.46
C CYS A 142 9.72 -13.07 1.44
N THR A 143 8.42 -12.92 1.19
CA THR A 143 7.48 -14.05 1.08
C THR A 143 7.84 -15.06 -0.02
N HIS A 144 8.64 -14.66 -1.01
CA HIS A 144 9.07 -15.52 -2.10
C HIS A 144 10.46 -16.13 -1.86
N CYS A 145 11.44 -15.30 -1.49
CA CYS A 145 12.84 -15.71 -1.40
C CYS A 145 13.30 -16.07 0.03
N GLN A 146 12.48 -15.76 1.05
CA GLN A 146 12.80 -15.95 2.47
C GLN A 146 14.08 -15.22 2.94
N ILE A 147 14.51 -14.18 2.22
CA ILE A 147 15.65 -13.34 2.59
C ILE A 147 15.19 -12.03 3.24
N PRO A 148 16.02 -11.39 4.09
CA PRO A 148 15.73 -10.08 4.64
C PRO A 148 15.49 -9.04 3.55
N LEU A 149 14.50 -8.18 3.76
CA LEU A 149 14.17 -7.11 2.84
C LEU A 149 14.89 -5.81 3.21
N ASP A 150 15.24 -5.01 2.20
CA ASP A 150 15.77 -3.67 2.39
C ASP A 150 14.64 -2.69 2.65
N TYR A 151 14.69 -2.01 3.80
CA TYR A 151 13.75 -0.95 4.12
C TYR A 151 14.02 0.30 3.27
N LEU A 152 13.00 0.77 2.56
CA LEU A 152 13.08 1.94 1.69
C LEU A 152 12.49 3.21 2.32
N GLY A 153 11.66 3.08 3.35
CA GLY A 153 11.01 4.22 4.01
C GLY A 153 9.51 3.99 4.24
N GLU A 154 8.84 5.02 4.76
CA GLU A 154 7.38 5.03 4.92
C GLU A 154 6.74 5.83 3.79
N LYS A 155 5.59 5.36 3.31
CA LYS A 155 4.77 6.08 2.35
C LYS A 155 3.31 6.10 2.80
N GLU A 156 2.68 7.26 2.65
CA GLU A 156 1.26 7.44 2.86
C GLU A 156 0.51 7.13 1.57
N PHE A 157 -0.47 6.24 1.67
CA PHE A 157 -1.36 5.88 0.56
C PHE A 157 -2.79 6.30 0.89
N ASP A 158 -3.44 6.92 -0.08
CA ASP A 158 -4.87 7.22 0.01
C ASP A 158 -5.69 5.96 -0.27
N MET A 159 -6.14 5.31 0.81
CA MET A 159 -6.97 4.10 0.75
C MET A 159 -8.47 4.43 0.89
N ARG A 160 -8.88 5.71 0.80
CA ARG A 160 -10.29 6.11 0.95
C ARG A 160 -11.26 5.36 0.01
N PRO A 161 -10.93 5.02 -1.24
CA PRO A 161 -11.83 4.25 -2.11
C PRO A 161 -12.18 2.85 -1.57
N LEU A 162 -11.36 2.29 -0.68
CA LEU A 162 -11.50 0.92 -0.16
C LEU A 162 -11.85 0.89 1.34
N GLN A 163 -11.29 1.81 2.14
CA GLN A 163 -11.35 1.76 3.61
C GLN A 163 -11.60 3.13 4.26
N SER A 164 -11.95 4.17 3.50
CA SER A 164 -12.23 5.53 4.03
C SER A 164 -11.10 6.15 4.88
N ARG A 165 -9.85 5.70 4.73
CA ARG A 165 -8.70 6.18 5.53
C ARG A 165 -7.42 6.28 4.71
N TRP A 166 -6.45 7.06 5.21
CA TRP A 166 -5.07 7.03 4.77
C TRP A 166 -4.35 5.89 5.49
N ALA A 167 -3.43 5.20 4.82
CA ALA A 167 -2.59 4.16 5.42
C ALA A 167 -1.12 4.55 5.30
N LYS A 168 -0.38 4.48 6.41
CA LYS A 168 1.08 4.59 6.43
C LYS A 168 1.67 3.20 6.29
N LEU A 169 2.26 2.91 5.14
CA LEU A 169 2.87 1.62 4.87
C LEU A 169 4.39 1.76 4.88
N SER A 170 5.04 0.83 5.57
CA SER A 170 6.49 0.65 5.47
C SER A 170 6.79 -0.10 4.17
N VAL A 171 7.64 0.50 3.34
CA VAL A 171 8.00 -0.01 2.02
C VAL A 171 9.31 -0.77 2.12
N TYR A 172 9.31 -2.01 1.63
CA TYR A 172 10.49 -2.87 1.61
C TYR A 172 10.74 -3.43 0.20
N LEU A 173 12.01 -3.64 -0.15
CA LEU A 173 12.42 -4.22 -1.43
C LEU A 173 13.24 -5.49 -1.21
N CYS A 174 12.91 -6.55 -1.94
CA CYS A 174 13.72 -7.76 -1.92
C CYS A 174 14.96 -7.57 -2.81
N PRO A 175 16.19 -7.71 -2.29
CA PRO A 175 17.40 -7.52 -3.11
C PRO A 175 17.60 -8.62 -4.16
N GLN A 176 16.96 -9.80 -4.00
CA GLN A 176 17.12 -10.92 -4.93
C GLN A 176 16.08 -10.93 -6.06
N CYS A 177 14.81 -10.65 -5.75
CA CYS A 177 13.73 -10.70 -6.75
C CYS A 177 13.10 -9.33 -7.06
N TYR A 178 13.58 -8.26 -6.42
CA TYR A 178 13.09 -6.89 -6.60
C TYR A 178 11.59 -6.70 -6.35
N ARG A 179 10.96 -7.64 -5.63
CA ARG A 179 9.56 -7.52 -5.24
C ARG A 179 9.43 -6.49 -4.12
N VAL A 180 8.48 -5.59 -4.28
CA VAL A 180 8.10 -4.61 -3.26
C VAL A 180 7.13 -5.27 -2.31
N ASN A 181 7.44 -5.25 -1.02
CA ASN A 181 6.52 -5.64 0.05
C ASN A 181 6.10 -4.39 0.82
N LEU A 182 4.80 -4.25 0.98
CA LEU A 182 4.19 -3.21 1.78
C LEU A 182 3.73 -3.85 3.08
N VAL A 183 4.34 -3.44 4.18
CA VAL A 183 3.90 -3.87 5.51
C VAL A 183 3.12 -2.71 6.09
N ASP A 184 1.83 -2.95 6.36
CA ASP A 184 1.05 -2.02 7.16
C ASP A 184 1.72 -1.98 8.53
N LYS A 185 2.16 -0.79 8.93
CA LYS A 185 2.66 -0.59 10.28
C LYS A 185 1.41 -0.66 11.14
N LYS A 186 1.03 -1.89 11.53
CA LYS A 186 -0.02 -2.08 12.50
C LYS A 186 0.34 -1.14 13.64
N GLU A 187 -0.53 -0.18 13.88
CA GLU A 187 -0.57 0.53 15.15
C GLU A 187 -0.89 -0.56 16.17
N ASP A 188 0.16 -1.27 16.60
CA ASP A 188 0.07 -2.30 17.59
C ASP A 188 -0.58 -1.67 18.84
N GLU A 189 -1.59 -2.38 19.35
CA GLU A 189 -2.37 -2.14 20.56
C GLU A 189 -3.71 -1.38 20.46
N THR A 190 -3.89 -0.36 19.62
CA THR A 190 -5.18 0.37 19.59
C THR A 190 -6.25 -0.29 18.72
N PHE A 191 -5.85 -0.97 17.65
CA PHE A 191 -6.82 -1.53 16.69
C PHE A 191 -7.51 -2.81 17.20
N ASP A 192 -6.82 -3.64 17.97
CA ASP A 192 -7.42 -4.82 18.61
C ASP A 192 -8.44 -4.40 19.69
N LEU A 193 -8.19 -3.30 20.41
CA LEU A 193 -9.13 -2.79 21.40
C LEU A 193 -10.42 -2.25 20.75
N VAL A 194 -10.33 -1.59 19.59
CA VAL A 194 -11.53 -1.08 18.88
C VAL A 194 -12.32 -2.21 18.22
N ALA A 195 -11.65 -3.20 17.63
CA ALA A 195 -12.33 -4.37 17.07
C ALA A 195 -12.99 -5.22 18.17
N GLN A 196 -12.31 -5.40 19.31
CA GLN A 196 -12.87 -6.08 20.48
C GLN A 196 -14.02 -5.27 21.11
N SER A 197 -13.90 -3.94 21.19
CA SER A 197 -14.95 -3.08 21.74
C SER A 197 -16.22 -3.15 20.89
N LYS A 198 -16.09 -3.11 19.56
CA LYS A 198 -17.22 -3.28 18.64
C LYS A 198 -17.88 -4.66 18.76
N THR A 199 -17.08 -5.72 18.78
CA THR A 199 -17.60 -7.09 18.93
C THR A 199 -18.33 -7.27 20.25
N ARG A 200 -17.81 -6.68 21.33
CA ARG A 200 -18.41 -6.73 22.66
C ARG A 200 -19.72 -5.94 22.73
N TYR A 201 -19.79 -4.76 22.12
CA TYR A 201 -21.02 -3.99 22.01
C TYR A 201 -22.12 -4.78 21.28
N GLU A 202 -21.78 -5.43 20.15
CA GLU A 202 -22.72 -6.24 19.37
C GLU A 202 -23.29 -7.40 20.19
N ILE A 203 -22.45 -8.12 20.95
CA ILE A 203 -22.88 -9.21 21.82
C ILE A 203 -23.83 -8.72 22.92
N LEU A 204 -23.52 -7.60 23.58
CA LEU A 204 -24.38 -7.02 24.61
C LEU A 204 -25.72 -6.56 24.02
N SER A 205 -25.69 -5.91 22.85
CA SER A 205 -26.90 -5.47 22.14
C SER A 205 -27.80 -6.65 21.77
N GLN A 206 -27.24 -7.70 21.18
CA GLN A 206 -27.98 -8.90 20.79
C GLN A 206 -28.61 -9.60 21.99
N ARG A 207 -27.86 -9.75 23.10
CA ARG A 207 -28.39 -10.35 24.33
C ARG A 207 -29.50 -9.49 24.94
N THR A 208 -29.37 -8.17 24.85
CA THR A 208 -30.42 -7.25 25.33
C THR A 208 -31.71 -7.40 24.54
N ALA A 209 -31.62 -7.54 23.21
CA ALA A 209 -32.78 -7.81 22.36
C ALA A 209 -33.47 -9.13 22.75
N GLN A 210 -32.71 -10.20 22.98
CA GLN A 210 -33.26 -11.48 23.43
C GLN A 210 -34.01 -11.39 24.78
N LEU A 211 -33.50 -10.59 25.73
CA LEU A 211 -34.18 -10.37 27.01
C LEU A 211 -35.50 -9.60 26.84
N ILE A 212 -35.56 -8.66 25.90
CA ILE A 212 -36.79 -7.95 25.56
C ILE A 212 -37.82 -8.91 24.97
N ASP A 213 -37.40 -9.79 24.05
CA ASP A 213 -38.27 -10.80 23.42
C ASP A 213 -38.84 -11.80 24.44
N GLN A 214 -38.09 -12.08 25.51
CA GLN A 214 -38.52 -12.95 26.62
C GLN A 214 -39.35 -12.23 27.70
N ASN A 215 -39.73 -10.97 27.47
CA ASN A 215 -40.39 -10.07 28.42
C ASN A 215 -39.63 -9.88 29.75
N GLN A 216 -38.31 -10.07 29.76
CA GLN A 216 -37.46 -9.86 30.93
C GLN A 216 -36.96 -8.41 30.97
N LEU A 217 -37.90 -7.46 31.04
CA LEU A 217 -37.63 -6.03 30.84
C LEU A 217 -36.63 -5.44 31.86
N GLN A 218 -36.68 -5.87 33.13
CA GLN A 218 -35.71 -5.41 34.13
C GLN A 218 -34.27 -5.87 33.83
N ALA A 219 -34.10 -7.11 33.36
CA ALA A 219 -32.79 -7.61 32.97
C ALA A 219 -32.24 -6.85 31.74
N ALA A 220 -33.11 -6.56 30.77
CA ALA A 220 -32.76 -5.76 29.59
C ALA A 220 -32.30 -4.33 29.97
N ILE A 221 -32.98 -3.67 30.93
CA ILE A 221 -32.55 -2.36 31.45
C ILE A 221 -31.15 -2.43 32.07
N GLY A 222 -30.87 -3.47 32.86
CA GLY A 222 -29.55 -3.69 33.45
C GLY A 222 -28.45 -3.84 32.39
N MET A 223 -28.73 -4.52 31.28
CA MET A 223 -27.80 -4.64 30.16
C MET A 223 -27.54 -3.31 29.45
N TYR A 224 -28.58 -2.50 29.19
CA TYR A 224 -28.36 -1.16 28.63
C TYR A 224 -27.55 -0.25 29.56
N GLN A 225 -27.73 -0.35 30.87
CA GLN A 225 -26.90 0.38 31.84
C GLN A 225 -25.43 -0.09 31.82
N GLN A 226 -25.18 -1.36 31.52
CA GLN A 226 -23.82 -1.86 31.29
C GLN A 226 -23.24 -1.30 29.98
N ILE A 227 -24.02 -1.28 28.89
CA ILE A 227 -23.61 -0.69 27.62
C ILE A 227 -23.22 0.79 27.79
N ILE A 228 -24.01 1.58 28.54
CA ILE A 228 -23.70 2.99 28.80
C ILE A 228 -22.38 3.16 29.57
N ARG A 229 -22.08 2.24 30.51
CA ARG A 229 -20.84 2.27 31.29
C ARG A 229 -19.61 1.89 30.47
N GLU A 230 -19.75 0.91 29.57
CA GLU A 230 -18.65 0.41 28.74
C GLU A 230 -18.44 1.23 27.46
N PHE A 231 -19.49 1.88 26.94
CA PHE A 231 -19.51 2.57 25.64
C PHE A 231 -20.22 3.94 25.75
N PRO A 232 -19.56 4.97 26.28
CA PRO A 232 -20.17 6.29 26.50
C PRO A 232 -20.64 6.95 25.20
N ASP A 233 -19.96 6.70 24.08
CA ASP A 233 -20.31 7.26 22.76
C ASP A 233 -21.66 6.77 22.23
N SER A 234 -22.12 5.59 22.67
CA SER A 234 -23.42 5.00 22.28
C SER A 234 -24.49 5.18 23.35
N SER A 235 -24.25 6.05 24.34
CA SER A 235 -25.13 6.19 25.51
C SER A 235 -26.50 6.80 25.19
N GLU A 236 -26.62 7.65 24.17
CA GLU A 236 -27.89 8.34 23.88
C GLU A 236 -29.00 7.37 23.46
N GLU A 237 -28.69 6.42 22.57
CA GLU A 237 -29.63 5.40 22.10
C GLU A 237 -30.02 4.44 23.23
N ALA A 238 -29.05 4.01 24.04
CA ALA A 238 -29.29 3.15 25.19
C ALA A 238 -30.17 3.84 26.24
N VAL A 239 -29.94 5.12 26.53
CA VAL A 239 -30.79 5.92 27.43
C VAL A 239 -32.22 6.04 26.89
N ARG A 240 -32.38 6.25 25.58
CA ARG A 240 -33.70 6.29 24.93
C ARG A 240 -34.44 4.96 25.10
N CYS A 241 -33.76 3.83 24.89
CA CYS A 241 -34.33 2.49 25.07
C CYS A 241 -34.75 2.24 26.52
N ILE A 242 -33.93 2.61 27.51
CA ILE A 242 -34.27 2.49 28.93
C ILE A 242 -35.55 3.26 29.26
N ARG A 243 -35.76 4.47 28.73
CA ARG A 243 -37.00 5.24 28.95
C ARG A 243 -38.23 4.50 28.42
N VAL A 244 -38.14 3.92 27.22
CA VAL A 244 -39.23 3.14 26.63
C VAL A 244 -39.54 1.89 27.46
N LEU A 245 -38.52 1.14 27.88
CA LEU A 245 -38.70 -0.05 28.70
C LEU A 245 -39.30 0.26 30.08
N ASN A 246 -38.88 1.34 30.73
CA ASN A 246 -39.49 1.80 31.97
C ASN A 246 -40.96 2.17 31.80
N ALA A 247 -41.33 2.80 30.69
CA ALA A 247 -42.73 3.11 30.39
C ALA A 247 -43.59 1.84 30.23
N ARG A 248 -43.04 0.78 29.63
CA ARG A 248 -43.73 -0.53 29.51
C ARG A 248 -43.91 -1.21 30.86
N LEU A 249 -42.87 -1.19 31.71
CA LEU A 249 -42.96 -1.70 33.09
C LEU A 249 -44.04 -1.02 33.92
N VAL A 250 -44.17 0.31 33.81
CA VAL A 250 -45.23 1.07 34.53
C VAL A 250 -46.63 0.71 34.03
N LYS A 251 -46.77 0.36 32.74
CA LYS A 251 -48.03 -0.08 32.14
C LYS A 251 -48.40 -1.53 32.47
N GLY A 252 -47.45 -2.32 33.00
CA GLY A 252 -47.66 -3.74 33.30
C GLY A 252 -47.71 -4.64 32.07
N GLU A 253 -47.02 -4.26 30.99
CA GLU A 253 -46.83 -5.06 29.76
C GLU A 253 -45.56 -5.92 29.83
#